data_AF-A0A2A6NEY1-F1
#
_entry.id   AF-A0A2A6NEY1-F1
#
_cell.length_a   1.000
_cell.length_b   1.000
_cell.length_c   1.000
_cell.angle_alpha   90.00
_cell.angle_beta   90.00
_cell.angle_gamma   90.00
#
_symmetry.space_group_name_H-M   'P 1'
#
loop_
_entity.id
_entity.type
_entity.pdbx_description
1 polymer ?
#
loop_
_entity_poly.entity_id
_entity_poly.type
_entity_poly.pdbx_seq_one_letter_code
_entity_poly.pdbx_strand_id
1 'polypeptide(L)' 'MSQAQTSQAKTSQAYVIEVSDRTAGIVVSDAGGFCFFSSDRAFDGLDGGHFGSARAAERAVRALLQQRRPAS' A
#
# COMPACT_ATOMS: atom_id res chain seq x y z
N MET A 1 17.71 -9.96 38.25
CA MET A 1 18.42 -9.50 37.03
C MET A 1 18.90 -10.76 36.34
N SER A 2 18.67 -11.10 35.07
CA SER A 2 18.26 -10.35 33.88
C SER A 2 17.71 -11.38 32.89
N GLN A 3 16.52 -11.16 32.33
CA GLN A 3 16.16 -11.60 30.98
C GLN A 3 15.27 -10.48 30.42
N ALA A 4 15.90 -9.32 30.24
CA ALA A 4 15.31 -8.22 29.51
C ALA A 4 15.28 -8.58 28.02
N GLN A 5 14.06 -8.68 27.49
CA GLN A 5 13.67 -8.00 26.25
C GLN A 5 14.23 -8.56 24.93
N THR A 6 13.55 -9.58 24.38
CA THR A 6 13.54 -9.83 22.92
C THR A 6 12.13 -10.18 22.43
N SER A 7 11.14 -9.35 22.77
CA SER A 7 10.05 -9.13 21.82
C SER A 7 10.64 -8.21 20.75
N GLN A 8 11.27 -8.79 19.71
CA GLN A 8 11.59 -8.00 18.53
C GLN A 8 10.24 -7.59 17.94
N ALA A 9 9.76 -6.41 18.33
CA ALA A 9 8.57 -5.82 17.76
C ALA A 9 8.81 -5.77 16.26
N LYS A 10 8.09 -6.61 15.52
CA LYS A 10 8.24 -6.69 14.07
C LYS A 10 7.70 -5.37 13.54
N THR A 11 8.58 -4.40 13.32
CA THR A 11 8.20 -3.04 12.96
C THR A 11 7.47 -3.05 11.63
N SER A 12 6.21 -2.62 11.64
CA SER A 12 5.47 -2.37 10.41
C SER A 12 6.15 -1.25 9.63
N GLN A 13 6.30 -1.42 8.31
CA GLN A 13 6.82 -0.36 7.44
C GLN A 13 5.70 0.26 6.64
N ALA A 14 5.80 1.55 6.36
CA ALA A 14 4.84 2.28 5.56
C ALA A 14 5.52 2.85 4.31
N TYR A 15 4.83 2.75 3.17
CA TYR A 15 5.30 3.26 1.88
C TYR A 15 4.21 4.15 1.29
N VAL A 16 4.55 5.36 0.88
CA VAL A 16 3.63 6.21 0.12
C VAL A 16 3.74 5.81 -1.36
N ILE A 17 2.60 5.65 -2.03
CA ILE A 17 2.53 5.44 -3.47
C ILE A 17 2.07 6.74 -4.12
N GLU A 18 2.88 7.27 -5.04
CA GLU A 18 2.56 8.44 -5.84
C GLU A 18 2.56 8.07 -7.33
N VAL A 19 1.52 8.50 -8.04
CA VAL A 19 1.34 8.24 -9.48
C VAL A 19 0.77 9.46 -10.16
N SER A 20 1.34 9.84 -11.31
CA SER A 20 0.86 10.97 -12.11
C SER A 20 0.67 12.26 -11.29
N ASP A 21 1.67 12.59 -10.46
CA ASP A 21 1.70 13.79 -9.61
C ASP A 21 0.61 13.84 -8.52
N ARG A 22 0.07 12.66 -8.14
CA ARG A 22 -0.93 12.51 -7.08
C ARG A 22 -0.52 11.42 -6.12
N THR A 23 -0.71 11.68 -4.82
CA THR A 23 -0.60 10.63 -3.80
C THR A 23 -1.78 9.67 -3.92
N ALA A 24 -1.51 8.43 -4.33
CA ALA A 24 -2.54 7.41 -4.49
C ALA A 24 -3.01 6.88 -3.13
N GLY A 25 -2.07 6.70 -2.22
CA GLY A 25 -2.32 6.08 -0.92
C GLY A 25 -1.05 5.65 -0.21
N ILE A 26 -1.24 4.94 0.89
CA ILE A 26 -0.19 4.37 1.73
C ILE A 26 -0.30 2.84 1.72
N VAL A 27 0.83 2.16 1.67
CA VAL A 27 0.93 0.72 1.90
C VAL A 27 1.57 0.47 3.25
N VAL A 28 0.88 -0.24 4.13
CA VAL A 28 1.41 -0.71 5.40
C VAL A 28 1.82 -2.17 5.25
N SER A 29 3.07 -2.49 5.57
CA SER A 29 3.55 -3.86 5.69
C SER A 29 3.59 -4.30 7.13
N ASP A 30 3.12 -5.52 7.39
CA ASP A 30 3.20 -6.17 8.69
C ASP A 30 3.55 -7.68 8.54
N ALA A 31 3.28 -8.49 9.57
CA ALA A 31 3.53 -9.93 9.50
C ALA A 31 2.61 -10.68 8.51
N GLY A 32 1.43 -10.12 8.20
CA GLY A 32 0.39 -10.69 7.35
C GLY A 32 0.43 -10.23 5.89
N GLY A 33 1.22 -9.20 5.54
CA GLY A 33 1.43 -8.80 4.16
C GLY A 33 1.48 -7.29 3.96
N PHE A 34 0.91 -6.83 2.85
CA PHE A 34 0.90 -5.42 2.45
C PHE A 34 -0.54 -4.95 2.24
N CYS A 35 -1.03 -4.05 3.09
CA CYS A 35 -2.37 -3.47 2.98
C CYS A 35 -2.28 -2.08 2.37
N PHE A 36 -3.09 -1.78 1.35
CA PHE A 36 -3.19 -0.46 0.76
C PHE A 36 -4.38 0.32 1.34
N PHE A 37 -4.17 1.61 1.59
CA PHE A 37 -5.22 2.55 1.99
C PHE A 37 -5.20 3.75 1.04
N SER A 38 -6.34 4.08 0.44
CA SER A 38 -6.44 5.17 -0.53
C SER A 38 -6.32 6.53 0.15
N SER A 39 -5.65 7.47 -0.52
CA SER A 39 -5.64 8.89 -0.15
C SER A 39 -6.51 9.74 -1.09
N ASP A 40 -6.98 9.16 -2.20
CA ASP A 40 -7.74 9.84 -3.24
C ASP A 40 -8.80 8.91 -3.84
N ARG A 41 -10.00 9.45 -4.08
CA ARG A 41 -11.19 8.72 -4.57
C ARG A 41 -10.98 7.98 -5.89
N ALA A 42 -10.00 8.40 -6.69
CA ALA A 42 -9.64 7.67 -7.90
C ALA A 42 -9.18 6.22 -7.62
N PHE A 43 -8.73 5.95 -6.39
CA PHE A 43 -8.12 4.69 -5.96
C PHE A 43 -8.96 3.90 -4.93
N ASP A 44 -10.17 4.36 -4.58
CA ASP A 44 -11.04 3.68 -3.60
C ASP A 44 -11.37 2.23 -3.97
N GLY A 45 -11.30 1.87 -5.26
CA GLY A 45 -11.47 0.49 -5.70
C GLY A 45 -10.39 -0.49 -5.22
N LEU A 46 -9.32 0.01 -4.61
CA LEU A 46 -8.24 -0.78 -4.02
C LEU A 46 -8.13 -0.61 -2.49
N ASP A 47 -8.97 0.24 -1.87
CA ASP A 47 -8.89 0.56 -0.45
C ASP A 47 -9.08 -0.69 0.42
N GLY A 48 -8.22 -0.87 1.43
CA GLY A 48 -8.16 -2.06 2.27
C GLY A 48 -7.63 -3.33 1.56
N GLY A 49 -7.23 -3.23 0.29
CA GLY A 49 -6.74 -4.35 -0.50
C GLY A 49 -5.42 -4.92 0.04
N HIS A 50 -5.31 -6.25 0.06
CA HIS A 50 -4.10 -6.96 0.48
C HIS A 50 -3.28 -7.42 -0.73
N PHE A 51 -1.97 -7.22 -0.66
CA PHE A 51 -1.03 -7.51 -1.73
C PHE A 51 0.17 -8.32 -1.21
N GLY A 52 0.78 -9.10 -2.11
CA GLY A 52 2.01 -9.84 -1.80
C GLY A 52 3.26 -8.97 -1.67
N SER A 53 3.22 -7.70 -2.10
CA SER A 53 4.30 -6.72 -1.97
C SER A 53 3.81 -5.30 -2.21
N ALA A 54 4.55 -4.29 -1.72
CA ALA A 54 4.30 -2.89 -2.05
C ALA A 54 4.31 -2.62 -3.57
N ARG A 55 5.22 -3.28 -4.32
CA ARG A 55 5.25 -3.20 -5.80
C ARG A 55 3.99 -3.78 -6.44
N ALA A 56 3.40 -4.82 -5.87
CA ALA A 56 2.15 -5.37 -6.38
C ALA A 56 0.99 -4.39 -6.18
N ALA A 57 0.94 -3.71 -5.02
CA ALA A 57 -0.02 -2.62 -4.78
C ALA A 57 0.17 -1.47 -5.79
N GLU A 58 1.41 -1.04 -6.04
CA GLU A 58 1.72 0.01 -7.03
C GLU A 58 1.24 -0.38 -8.44
N ARG A 59 1.47 -1.62 -8.87
CA ARG A 59 0.98 -2.11 -10.17
C ARG A 59 -0.55 -2.05 -10.26
N ALA A 60 -1.25 -2.43 -9.20
CA ALA A 60 -2.71 -2.36 -9.15
C ALA A 60 -3.21 -0.90 -9.24
N VAL A 61 -2.58 0.02 -8.50
CA VAL A 61 -2.85 1.46 -8.56
C VAL A 61 -2.68 2.00 -9.98
N ARG A 62 -1.58 1.67 -10.65
CA ARG A 62 -1.34 2.07 -12.05
C ARG A 62 -2.34 1.44 -13.02
N ALA A 63 -2.73 0.19 -12.81
CA ALA A 63 -3.72 -0.49 -13.65
C ALA A 63 -5.10 0.18 -13.54
N LEU A 64 -5.52 0.55 -12.33
CA LEU A 64 -6.78 1.24 -12.11
C LEU A 64 -6.83 2.59 -12.84
N LEU A 65 -5.73 3.37 -12.83
CA LEU A 65 -5.66 4.61 -13.61
C LEU A 65 -5.79 4.38 -15.11
N GLN A 66 -5.15 3.35 -15.64
CA GLN A 66 -5.24 3.00 -17.06
C GLN A 66 -6.67 2.63 -17.46
N GLN A 67 -7.38 1.89 -16.62
CA GLN A 67 -8.78 1.51 -16.85
C GLN A 67 -9.74 2.71 -16.82
N ARG A 68 -9.40 3.76 -16.06
CA ARG A 68 -10.22 4.98 -15.93
C ARG A 68 -9.95 6.02 -17.01
N ARG A 69 -8.89 5.88 -17.81
CA ARG A 69 -8.68 6.75 -18.97
C ARG A 69 -9.64 6.30 -20.07
N PRO A 70 -10.64 7.11 -20.45
CA PRO A 70 -11.46 6.77 -21.60
C PRO A 70 -10.56 6.66 -22.84
N ALA A 71 -10.82 5.68 -23.70
CA ALA A 71 -10.22 5.63 -25.02
C ALA A 71 -10.55 6.97 -25.72
N SER A 72 -9.52 7.76 -26.02
CA SER A 72 -9.66 9.01 -26.79
C SER A 72 -9.92 8.69 -28.25
#